data_AF-A0A6C2YHR2-F1
#
_entry.id   AF-A0A6C2YHR2-F1
#
_cell.length_a   1.000
_cell.length_b   1.000
_cell.length_c   1.000
_cell.angle_alpha   90.00
_cell.angle_beta   90.00
_cell.angle_gamma   90.00
#
_symmetry.space_group_name_H-M   'P 1'
#
loop_
_entity.id
_entity.type
_entity.pdbx_description
1 polymer ?
#
loop_
_entity_poly.entity_id
_entity_poly.type
_entity_poly.pdbx_seq_one_letter_code
_entity_poly.pdbx_strand_id
1 'polypeptide(L)'
;MDETIEKWRSSLLQFVSTALSDFREQVSEQMEQFALDCHPWNGSIILAFLTTAEVQESPFLAEAEEMAAWKYYDFASVRSSSHPDVGQLMQDVYNQYDDKAVGAELFFKGCADVMASTAIQEALSKYNTSNSFTISVPHPDTGKEYYTESKS
;
A
#
# COMPACT_ATOMS: atom_id res chain seq x y z
N MET A 1 4.39 7.61 -21.81
CA MET A 1 3.96 6.54 -20.88
C MET A 1 4.75 6.67 -19.58
N ASP A 2 6.08 6.73 -19.68
CA ASP A 2 6.98 6.89 -18.54
C ASP A 2 6.68 8.13 -17.68
N GLU A 3 6.46 9.31 -18.28
CA GLU A 3 6.11 10.53 -17.54
C GLU A 3 4.80 10.41 -16.74
N THR A 4 3.81 9.66 -17.26
CA THR A 4 2.53 9.49 -16.57
C THR A 4 2.63 8.53 -15.40
N ILE A 5 3.43 7.47 -15.53
CA ILE A 5 3.74 6.55 -14.42
C ILE A 5 4.53 7.28 -13.33
N GLU A 6 5.54 8.07 -13.68
CA GLU A 6 6.31 8.84 -12.68
C GLU A 6 5.46 9.89 -11.96
N LYS A 7 4.53 10.53 -12.67
CA LYS A 7 3.52 11.40 -12.06
C LYS A 7 2.61 10.63 -11.09
N TRP A 8 2.15 9.45 -11.47
CA TRP A 8 1.35 8.59 -10.61
C TRP A 8 2.14 8.15 -9.37
N ARG A 9 3.39 7.70 -9.51
CA ARG A 9 4.27 7.32 -8.39
C ARG A 9 4.49 8.47 -7.42
N SER A 10 4.72 9.67 -7.94
CA SER A 10 4.87 10.87 -7.10
C SER A 10 3.58 11.19 -6.34
N SER A 11 2.42 11.01 -6.99
CA SER A 11 1.12 11.19 -6.35
C SER A 11 0.84 10.11 -5.29
N LEU A 12 1.23 8.87 -5.56
CA LEU A 12 1.15 7.75 -4.62
C LEU A 12 2.05 8.00 -3.40
N LEU A 13 3.29 8.42 -3.59
CA LEU A 13 4.21 8.75 -2.50
C LEU A 13 3.60 9.80 -1.57
N GLN A 14 3.03 10.87 -2.15
CA GLN A 14 2.38 11.90 -1.36
C GLN A 14 1.14 11.36 -0.64
N PHE A 15 0.31 10.58 -1.32
CA PHE A 15 -0.89 9.96 -0.73
C PHE A 15 -0.54 9.08 0.47
N VAL A 16 0.41 8.14 0.32
CA VAL A 16 0.83 7.23 1.40
C VAL A 16 1.48 8.01 2.53
N SER A 17 2.35 8.98 2.22
CA SER A 17 3.02 9.80 3.24
C SER A 17 2.02 10.61 4.08
N THR A 18 1.03 11.24 3.43
CA THR A 18 -0.03 11.98 4.13
C THR A 18 -0.89 11.02 4.95
N ALA A 19 -1.33 9.90 4.38
CA ALA A 19 -2.17 8.93 5.07
C ALA A 19 -1.49 8.38 6.33
N LEU A 20 -0.20 8.03 6.26
CA LEU A 20 0.58 7.63 7.43
C LEU A 20 0.68 8.78 8.45
N SER A 21 0.99 9.99 8.02
CA SER A 21 1.07 11.14 8.94
C SER A 21 -0.26 11.36 9.70
N ASP A 22 -1.38 11.35 8.99
CA ASP A 22 -2.71 11.58 9.55
C ASP A 22 -3.18 10.43 10.43
N PHE A 23 -2.85 9.20 10.05
CA PHE A 23 -3.25 8.01 10.80
C PHE A 23 -2.42 7.81 12.06
N ARG A 24 -1.18 8.31 12.10
CA ARG A 24 -0.27 8.12 13.24
C ARG A 24 -0.83 8.60 14.57
N GLU A 25 -1.62 9.68 14.57
CA GLU A 25 -2.26 10.23 15.77
C GLU A 25 -3.45 9.39 16.27
N GLN A 26 -3.97 8.50 15.42
CA GLN A 26 -5.19 7.72 15.67
C GLN A 26 -4.91 6.30 16.13
N VAL A 27 -3.67 5.83 16.01
CA VAL A 27 -3.27 4.47 16.39
C VAL A 27 -2.10 4.47 17.36
N SER A 28 -2.24 3.67 18.41
CA SER A 28 -1.19 3.38 19.40
C SER A 28 -0.79 1.90 19.43
N GLU A 29 -1.51 1.05 18.70
CA GLU A 29 -1.25 -0.39 18.63
C GLU A 29 0.08 -0.68 17.91
N GLN A 30 0.67 -1.84 18.24
CA GLN A 30 1.87 -2.31 17.58
C GLN A 30 1.53 -2.85 16.19
N MET A 31 2.24 -2.36 15.18
CA MET A 31 2.11 -2.74 13.78
C MET A 31 2.88 -4.03 13.51
N GLU A 32 2.17 -5.05 13.03
CA GLU A 32 2.77 -6.28 12.52
C GLU A 32 3.02 -6.20 11.02
N GLN A 33 2.09 -5.62 10.27
CA GLN A 33 2.21 -5.50 8.83
C GLN A 33 1.57 -4.21 8.32
N PHE A 34 2.25 -3.57 7.38
CA PHE A 34 1.69 -2.47 6.60
C PHE A 34 1.56 -2.90 5.15
N ALA A 35 0.35 -2.82 4.60
CA ALA A 35 0.08 -3.28 3.25
C ALA A 35 -0.48 -2.16 2.37
N LEU A 36 -0.10 -2.20 1.09
CA LEU A 36 -0.71 -1.43 0.02
C LEU A 36 -1.35 -2.42 -0.95
N ASP A 37 -2.68 -2.42 -0.98
CA ASP A 37 -3.46 -3.21 -1.91
C ASP A 37 -3.84 -2.37 -3.14
N CYS A 38 -3.41 -2.84 -4.31
CA CYS A 38 -3.40 -2.08 -5.54
C CYS A 38 -4.27 -2.78 -6.59
N HIS A 39 -5.29 -2.09 -7.09
CA HIS A 39 -6.20 -2.60 -8.12
C HIS A 39 -6.23 -1.69 -9.34
N PRO A 40 -5.24 -1.80 -10.26
CA PRO A 40 -5.15 -0.95 -11.45
C PRO A 40 -6.41 -0.94 -12.32
N TRP A 41 -7.08 -2.08 -12.45
CA TRP A 41 -8.30 -2.22 -13.23
C TRP A 41 -9.51 -1.53 -12.60
N ASN A 42 -9.58 -1.46 -11.27
CA ASN A 42 -10.68 -0.81 -10.54
C ASN A 42 -10.37 0.64 -10.16
N GLY A 43 -9.12 1.08 -10.34
CA GLY A 43 -8.69 2.38 -9.86
C GLY A 43 -8.72 2.49 -8.34
N SER A 44 -8.40 1.41 -7.62
CA SER A 44 -8.39 1.41 -6.15
C SER A 44 -6.98 1.28 -5.62
N ILE A 45 -6.65 2.10 -4.63
CA ILE A 45 -5.46 1.99 -3.79
C ILE A 45 -5.94 2.00 -2.36
N ILE A 46 -5.63 0.93 -1.64
CA ILE A 46 -6.02 0.72 -0.26
C ILE A 46 -4.75 0.63 0.59
N LEU A 47 -4.76 1.31 1.73
CA LEU A 47 -3.72 1.16 2.75
C LEU A 47 -4.32 0.42 3.93
N ALA A 48 -3.64 -0.63 4.37
CA ALA A 48 -4.09 -1.47 5.46
C ALA A 48 -2.98 -1.65 6.51
N PHE A 49 -3.40 -1.79 7.75
CA PHE A 49 -2.54 -1.98 8.90
C PHE A 49 -3.03 -3.21 9.67
N LEU A 50 -2.16 -4.20 9.85
CA LEU A 50 -2.40 -5.35 10.71
C LEU A 50 -1.68 -5.15 12.04
N THR A 51 -2.39 -5.32 13.15
CA THR A 51 -1.79 -5.22 14.48
C THR A 51 -1.25 -6.57 14.96
N THR A 52 -0.24 -6.53 15.84
CA THR A 52 0.25 -7.75 16.51
C THR A 52 -0.84 -8.41 17.38
N ALA A 53 -1.78 -7.63 17.92
CA ALA A 53 -2.91 -8.16 18.70
C ALA A 53 -3.86 -8.99 17.83
N GLU A 54 -4.20 -8.51 16.64
CA GLU A 54 -5.03 -9.26 15.67
C GLU A 54 -4.39 -10.60 15.29
N VAL A 55 -3.08 -10.62 15.03
CA VAL A 55 -2.35 -11.85 14.68
C VAL A 55 -2.29 -12.83 15.85
N GLN A 56 -2.14 -12.33 17.09
CA GLN A 56 -2.16 -13.19 18.28
C GLN A 56 -3.54 -13.82 18.53
N GLU A 57 -4.61 -13.06 18.28
CA GLU A 57 -5.98 -13.54 18.41
C GLU A 57 -6.36 -14.51 17.28
N SER A 58 -5.95 -14.19 16.04
CA SER A 58 -6.32 -14.91 14.83
C SER A 58 -5.15 -14.95 13.84
N PRO A 59 -4.24 -15.94 13.95
CA PRO A 59 -3.01 -15.99 13.14
C PRO A 59 -3.22 -16.02 11.63
N PHE A 60 -4.36 -16.53 11.16
CA PHE A 60 -4.70 -16.57 9.74
C PHE A 60 -4.86 -15.17 9.12
N LEU A 61 -5.08 -14.12 9.93
CA LEU A 61 -5.15 -12.75 9.45
C LEU A 61 -3.83 -12.24 8.85
N ALA A 62 -2.70 -12.90 9.12
CA ALA A 62 -1.42 -12.58 8.48
C ALA A 62 -1.36 -12.99 6.99
N GLU A 63 -2.35 -13.74 6.50
CA GLU A 63 -2.45 -14.10 5.08
C GLU A 63 -2.99 -12.91 4.26
N ALA A 64 -2.37 -12.63 3.11
CA ALA A 64 -2.72 -11.45 2.29
C ALA A 64 -4.19 -11.47 1.81
N GLU A 65 -4.78 -12.65 1.63
CA GLU A 65 -6.19 -12.84 1.23
C GLU A 65 -7.17 -12.32 2.29
N GLU A 66 -6.73 -12.24 3.55
CA GLU A 66 -7.53 -11.83 4.70
C GLU A 66 -7.43 -10.33 5.00
N MET A 67 -6.73 -9.56 4.16
CA MET A 67 -6.48 -8.12 4.39
C MET A 67 -7.77 -7.32 4.62
N ALA A 68 -8.85 -7.67 3.92
CA ALA A 68 -10.14 -7.01 4.06
C ALA A 68 -10.80 -7.20 5.44
N ALA A 69 -10.36 -8.18 6.22
CA ALA A 69 -10.84 -8.44 7.58
C ALA A 69 -10.07 -7.64 8.65
N TRP A 70 -8.97 -6.96 8.30
CA TRP A 70 -8.17 -6.21 9.25
C TRP A 70 -8.94 -5.01 9.78
N LYS A 71 -8.79 -4.74 11.08
CA LYS A 71 -9.41 -3.62 11.80
C LYS A 71 -9.16 -2.27 11.13
N TYR A 72 -7.97 -2.11 10.55
CA TYR A 72 -7.53 -0.89 9.89
C TYR A 72 -7.39 -1.07 8.39
N TYR A 73 -8.26 -1.89 7.77
CA TYR A 73 -8.39 -1.94 6.32
C TYR A 73 -8.90 -0.61 5.78
N ASP A 74 -8.26 -0.14 4.70
CA ASP A 74 -8.61 1.10 4.00
C ASP A 74 -8.70 2.34 4.92
N PHE A 75 -7.78 2.45 5.89
CA PHE A 75 -7.78 3.56 6.85
C PHE A 75 -7.58 4.94 6.20
N ALA A 76 -7.08 4.97 4.96
CA ALA A 76 -6.79 6.19 4.20
C ALA A 76 -8.04 6.77 3.48
N SER A 77 -9.09 5.96 3.26
CA SER A 77 -10.31 6.39 2.56
C SER A 77 -11.04 7.55 3.22
N VAL A 78 -10.95 7.66 4.55
CA VAL A 78 -11.76 8.60 5.35
C VAL A 78 -11.28 10.06 5.23
N ARG A 79 -10.08 10.32 4.65
CA ARG A 79 -9.41 11.64 4.77
C ARG A 79 -8.85 12.26 3.49
N SER A 80 -8.99 11.66 2.32
CA SER A 80 -8.22 12.08 1.13
C SER A 80 -8.82 13.21 0.26
N SER A 81 -9.70 14.09 0.78
CA SER A 81 -10.33 15.13 -0.06
C SER A 81 -9.36 16.17 -0.66
N SER A 82 -8.11 16.23 -0.19
CA SER A 82 -7.09 17.18 -0.64
C SER A 82 -6.16 16.66 -1.74
N HIS A 83 -6.26 15.39 -2.13
CA HIS A 83 -5.35 14.78 -3.09
C HIS A 83 -6.07 14.44 -4.41
N PRO A 84 -5.39 14.60 -5.57
CA PRO A 84 -5.91 14.03 -6.81
C PRO A 84 -6.10 12.53 -6.60
N ASP A 85 -7.20 12.00 -7.14
CA ASP A 85 -7.55 10.59 -7.02
C ASP A 85 -6.46 9.73 -7.70
N VAL A 86 -5.55 9.21 -6.86
CA VAL A 86 -4.40 8.41 -7.28
C VAL A 86 -4.86 7.10 -7.92
N GLY A 87 -6.01 6.59 -7.48
CA GLY A 87 -6.66 5.41 -8.02
C GLY A 87 -7.19 5.66 -9.43
N GLN A 88 -7.89 6.78 -9.64
CA GLN A 88 -8.35 7.17 -10.98
C GLN A 88 -7.17 7.42 -11.93
N LEU A 89 -6.12 8.11 -11.48
CA LEU A 89 -4.92 8.34 -12.30
C LEU A 89 -4.24 7.02 -12.71
N MET A 90 -4.15 6.06 -11.78
CA MET A 90 -3.67 4.71 -12.08
C MET A 90 -4.52 4.04 -13.15
N GLN A 91 -5.85 4.04 -12.98
CA GLN A 91 -6.78 3.39 -13.88
C GLN A 91 -6.72 3.98 -15.29
N ASP A 92 -6.64 5.31 -15.39
CA ASP A 92 -6.53 6.01 -16.68
C ASP A 92 -5.27 5.60 -17.44
N VAL A 93 -4.15 5.41 -16.73
CA VAL A 93 -2.90 4.95 -17.33
C VAL A 93 -2.95 3.46 -17.65
N TYR A 94 -3.46 2.62 -16.74
CA TYR A 94 -3.67 1.20 -16.95
C TYR A 94 -4.54 0.91 -18.18
N ASN A 95 -5.57 1.73 -18.41
CA ASN A 95 -6.47 1.58 -19.54
C ASN A 95 -5.79 1.82 -20.90
N GLN A 96 -4.65 2.52 -20.94
CA GLN A 96 -3.88 2.76 -22.17
C GLN A 96 -3.00 1.58 -22.60
N TYR A 97 -2.81 0.57 -21.75
CA TYR A 97 -2.03 -0.62 -22.11
C TYR A 97 -2.88 -1.61 -22.90
N ASP A 98 -2.36 -2.10 -24.04
CA ASP A 98 -2.97 -3.21 -24.77
C ASP A 98 -2.85 -4.52 -23.99
N ASP A 99 -1.66 -4.77 -23.42
CA ASP A 99 -1.42 -5.89 -22.51
C ASP A 99 -1.67 -5.47 -21.07
N LYS A 100 -2.83 -5.88 -20.55
CA LYS A 100 -3.27 -5.58 -19.19
C LYS A 100 -2.40 -6.19 -18.10
N ALA A 101 -1.78 -7.35 -18.34
CA ALA A 101 -0.91 -7.97 -17.35
C ALA A 101 0.40 -7.19 -17.22
N VAL A 102 0.98 -6.75 -18.34
CA VAL A 102 2.16 -5.88 -18.35
C VAL A 102 1.88 -4.54 -17.68
N GLY A 103 0.72 -3.94 -17.97
CA GLY A 103 0.29 -2.71 -17.31
C GLY A 103 0.20 -2.87 -15.79
N ALA A 104 -0.47 -3.92 -15.30
CA ALA A 104 -0.61 -4.18 -13.87
C ALA A 104 0.74 -4.39 -13.17
N GLU A 105 1.64 -5.18 -13.76
CA GLU A 105 3.00 -5.42 -13.24
C GLU A 105 3.80 -4.13 -12.99
N LEU A 106 3.62 -3.10 -13.84
CA LEU A 106 4.28 -1.82 -13.65
C LEU A 106 3.75 -1.06 -12.43
N PHE A 107 2.44 -1.13 -12.16
CA PHE A 107 1.87 -0.50 -10.98
C PHE A 107 2.25 -1.23 -9.70
N PHE A 108 2.28 -2.56 -9.68
CA PHE A 108 2.72 -3.31 -8.50
C PHE A 108 4.17 -3.01 -8.14
N LYS A 109 5.07 -2.98 -9.14
CA LYS A 109 6.47 -2.58 -8.94
C LYS A 109 6.59 -1.13 -8.50
N GLY A 110 5.81 -0.22 -9.11
CA GLY A 110 5.79 1.18 -8.71
C GLY A 110 5.29 1.39 -7.28
N CYS A 111 4.32 0.59 -6.82
CA CYS A 111 3.88 0.58 -5.42
C CYS A 111 5.02 0.10 -4.51
N ALA A 112 5.65 -1.04 -4.83
CA ALA A 112 6.79 -1.55 -4.06
C ALA A 112 7.92 -0.52 -3.95
N ASP A 113 8.28 0.14 -5.05
CA ASP A 113 9.31 1.19 -5.05
C ASP A 113 8.91 2.40 -4.18
N VAL A 114 7.65 2.83 -4.24
CA VAL A 114 7.15 3.94 -3.40
C VAL A 114 7.21 3.55 -1.93
N MET A 115 6.79 2.34 -1.58
CA MET A 115 6.81 1.81 -0.22
C MET A 115 8.25 1.66 0.29
N ALA A 116 9.21 1.36 -0.59
CA ALA A 116 10.63 1.26 -0.26
C ALA A 116 11.34 2.63 -0.17
N SER A 117 10.69 3.72 -0.57
CA SER A 117 11.30 5.04 -0.57
C SER A 117 11.63 5.53 0.85
N THR A 118 12.70 6.31 0.98
CA THR A 118 13.16 6.86 2.27
C THR A 118 12.05 7.59 3.02
N ALA A 119 11.20 8.34 2.33
CA ALA A 119 10.11 9.08 2.97
C ALA A 119 9.07 8.15 3.63
N ILE A 120 8.72 7.03 2.99
CA ILE A 120 7.80 6.05 3.58
C ILE A 120 8.46 5.29 4.72
N GLN A 121 9.72 4.88 4.56
CA GLN A 121 10.47 4.21 5.62
C GLN A 121 10.62 5.11 6.87
N GLU A 122 10.91 6.40 6.68
CA GLU A 122 10.96 7.39 7.76
C GLU A 122 9.60 7.60 8.42
N ALA A 123 8.51 7.62 7.64
CA ALA A 123 7.16 7.74 8.18
C ALA A 123 6.80 6.51 9.04
N LEU A 124 7.08 5.30 8.54
CA LEU A 124 6.84 4.04 9.26
C LEU A 124 7.71 3.92 10.52
N SER A 125 8.93 4.46 10.52
CA SER A 125 9.82 4.46 11.69
C SER A 125 9.24 5.17 12.92
N LYS A 126 8.21 6.00 12.73
CA LYS A 126 7.53 6.72 13.82
C LYS A 126 6.44 5.88 14.50
N TYR A 127 6.05 4.75 13.91
CA TYR A 127 5.09 3.81 14.48
C TYR A 127 5.76 2.86 15.46
N ASN A 128 4.96 2.27 16.35
CA ASN A 128 5.41 1.14 17.15
C ASN A 128 5.31 -0.12 16.29
N THR A 129 6.43 -0.60 15.74
CA THR A 129 6.46 -1.81 14.91
C THR A 129 6.86 -3.03 15.74
N SER A 130 6.43 -4.23 15.34
CA SER A 130 6.90 -5.47 15.94
C SER A 130 8.31 -5.83 15.45
N ASN A 131 8.96 -6.81 16.10
CA ASN A 131 10.25 -7.35 15.65
C ASN A 131 10.15 -8.14 14.33
N SER A 132 8.93 -8.53 13.96
CA SER A 132 8.59 -9.28 12.75
C SER A 132 7.85 -8.42 11.75
N PHE A 133 7.93 -7.09 11.92
CA PHE A 133 7.25 -6.13 11.07
C PHE A 133 7.58 -6.35 9.59
N THR A 134 6.56 -6.35 8.74
CA THR A 134 6.71 -6.47 7.29
C THR A 134 5.93 -5.40 6.54
N ILE A 135 6.38 -5.12 5.32
CA ILE A 135 5.65 -4.32 4.34
C ILE A 135 5.24 -5.25 3.19
N SER A 136 4.00 -5.10 2.71
CA SER A 136 3.43 -5.97 1.69
C SER A 136 2.75 -5.18 0.57
N VAL A 137 2.95 -5.63 -0.65
CA VAL A 137 2.30 -5.19 -1.88
C VAL A 137 1.93 -6.46 -2.67
N PRO A 138 0.86 -7.16 -2.26
CA PRO A 138 0.47 -8.41 -2.89
C PRO A 138 -0.28 -8.16 -4.20
N HIS A 139 -0.12 -9.04 -5.17
CA HIS A 139 -1.05 -9.14 -6.29
C HIS A 139 -2.41 -9.61 -5.77
N PRO A 140 -3.51 -8.87 -5.97
CA PRO A 140 -4.80 -9.24 -5.40
C PRO A 140 -5.35 -10.57 -5.94
N ASP A 141 -5.11 -10.90 -7.22
CA ASP A 141 -5.59 -12.18 -7.79
C ASP A 141 -4.67 -13.38 -7.58
N THR A 142 -3.35 -13.17 -7.37
CA THR A 142 -2.37 -14.28 -7.37
C THR A 142 -1.60 -14.44 -6.07
N GLY A 143 -1.73 -13.48 -5.14
CA GLY A 143 -0.96 -13.44 -3.89
C GLY A 143 0.55 -13.19 -4.08
N LYS A 144 1.02 -12.98 -5.31
CA LYS A 144 2.44 -12.70 -5.59
C LYS A 144 2.85 -11.40 -4.88
N GLU A 145 3.85 -11.50 -4.01
CA GLU A 145 4.40 -10.35 -3.30
C GLU A 145 5.38 -9.56 -4.18
N TYR A 146 5.25 -8.23 -4.19
CA TYR A 146 6.14 -7.33 -4.94
C TYR A 146 7.08 -6.53 -4.04
N TYR A 147 6.75 -6.37 -2.76
CA TYR A 147 7.67 -5.75 -1.82
C TYR A 147 8.71 -6.78 -1.39
N THR A 148 9.90 -6.68 -1.95
CA THR A 148 11.08 -7.41 -1.45
C THR A 148 12.01 -6.40 -0.80
N GLU A 149 12.30 -6.57 0.50
CA GLU A 149 13.34 -5.77 1.15
C GLU A 149 14.63 -5.87 0.32
N SER A 150 15.01 -4.76 -0.29
CA SER A 150 16.31 -4.68 -0.95
C SER A 150 17.33 -4.75 0.18
N LYS A 151 18.00 -5.90 0.33
CA LYS A 151 19.16 -6.03 1.21
C LYS A 151 20.19 -4.99 0.75
N SER A 152 20.27 -3.88 1.48
CA SER A 152 21.36 -2.91 1.40
C SER A 152 22.68 -3.57 1.76
#